data_AF-A0A3D8Z1V9-F1
#
_entry.id   AF-A0A3D8Z1V9-F1
#
_cell.length_a   1.000
_cell.length_b   1.000
_cell.length_c   1.000
_cell.angle_alpha   90.00
_cell.angle_beta   90.00
_cell.angle_gamma   90.00
#
_symmetry.space_group_name_H-M   'P 1'
#
loop_
_entity.id
_entity.type
_entity.pdbx_description
1 polymer ?
#
loop_
_entity_poly.entity_id
_entity_poly.type
_entity_poly.pdbx_seq_one_letter_code
_entity_poly.pdbx_strand_id
1 'polypeptide(L)'
;MKKSYIVAVLLAVIIFISVLVVDSGGDMNPELENTIVHEAPSGPGEVSDYTDPPALTEHQVALNDLYVKIPNQKSDVDLTKRTTDKYIIVDITDKETGELLYTYGESAGHGNEKLVFREVPTKEGKVRLQMVVDIDSVDSLISKVVETKVVYDPKPKKVENEAITAISRSGELPAENIEVSARLYLNWGNETQDLYEGYEIGII
;
A
#
# COMPACT_ATOMS: atom_id res chain seq x y z
N MET A 1 -20.73 10.90 -67.47
CA MET A 1 -21.08 11.49 -66.16
C MET A 1 -21.59 10.42 -65.17
N LYS A 2 -20.78 9.42 -64.79
CA LYS A 2 -21.18 8.36 -63.83
C LYS A 2 -20.05 7.86 -62.89
N LYS A 3 -18.84 8.39 -62.98
CA LYS A 3 -17.69 7.95 -62.14
C LYS A 3 -17.24 8.96 -61.09
N SER A 4 -17.62 10.24 -61.21
CA SER A 4 -17.25 11.29 -60.25
C SER A 4 -18.22 11.44 -59.08
N TYR A 5 -19.44 10.91 -59.19
CA TYR A 5 -20.44 10.94 -58.10
C TYR A 5 -20.22 9.85 -57.04
N ILE A 6 -19.59 8.73 -57.38
CA ILE A 6 -19.38 7.62 -56.44
C ILE A 6 -18.27 7.95 -55.43
N VAL A 7 -17.28 8.74 -55.82
CA VAL A 7 -16.18 9.16 -54.92
C VAL A 7 -16.64 10.22 -53.92
N ALA A 8 -17.54 11.13 -54.31
CA ALA A 8 -18.06 12.16 -53.42
C ALA A 8 -19.04 11.61 -52.37
N VAL A 9 -19.81 10.57 -52.70
CA VAL A 9 -20.73 9.92 -51.73
C VAL A 9 -19.97 9.07 -50.71
N LEU A 10 -18.86 8.43 -51.11
CA LEU A 10 -18.03 7.63 -50.18
C LEU A 10 -17.30 8.49 -49.12
N LEU A 11 -16.86 9.70 -49.48
CA LEU A 11 -16.20 10.62 -48.54
C LEU A 11 -17.17 11.21 -47.51
N ALA A 12 -18.44 11.41 -47.86
CA ALA A 12 -19.45 11.92 -46.93
C ALA A 12 -19.89 10.87 -45.88
N VAL A 13 -19.91 9.57 -46.23
CA VAL A 13 -20.26 8.48 -45.30
C VAL A 13 -19.16 8.23 -44.28
N ILE A 14 -17.89 8.40 -44.64
CA ILE A 14 -16.77 8.27 -43.70
C ILE A 14 -16.81 9.39 -42.66
N ILE A 15 -17.14 10.63 -43.05
CA ILE A 15 -17.24 11.75 -42.09
C ILE A 15 -18.45 11.58 -41.17
N PHE A 16 -19.59 11.06 -41.67
CA PHE A 16 -20.76 10.80 -40.83
C PHE A 16 -20.54 9.67 -39.81
N ILE A 17 -19.79 8.60 -40.16
CA ILE A 17 -19.41 7.56 -39.18
C ILE A 17 -18.36 8.10 -38.18
N SER A 18 -17.49 9.02 -38.61
CA SER A 18 -16.47 9.63 -37.73
C SER A 18 -17.06 10.59 -36.69
N VAL A 19 -18.28 11.10 -36.91
CA VAL A 19 -18.97 12.03 -35.99
C VAL A 19 -20.11 11.35 -35.21
N LEU A 20 -20.53 10.14 -35.60
CA LEU A 20 -21.57 9.35 -34.89
C LEU A 20 -21.03 8.33 -33.86
N VAL A 21 -19.73 8.33 -33.56
CA VAL A 21 -19.14 7.57 -32.44
C VAL A 21 -18.87 8.46 -31.21
N VAL A 22 -19.45 9.67 -31.19
CA VAL A 22 -19.45 10.56 -30.02
C VAL A 22 -20.88 10.94 -29.69
N ASP A 23 -21.74 9.94 -29.41
CA ASP A 23 -22.82 10.03 -28.40
C ASP A 23 -23.56 8.68 -28.27
N SER A 24 -22.85 7.63 -27.84
CA SER A 24 -23.49 6.49 -27.19
C SER A 24 -22.91 6.34 -25.80
N GLY A 25 -23.60 6.93 -24.82
CA GLY A 25 -23.36 6.64 -23.42
C GLY A 25 -23.49 5.14 -23.14
N GLY A 26 -22.73 4.68 -22.15
CA GLY A 26 -22.76 3.31 -21.66
C GLY A 26 -21.53 2.51 -22.07
N ASP A 27 -20.39 2.85 -21.48
CA ASP A 27 -19.58 1.92 -20.67
C ASP A 27 -18.29 2.65 -20.31
N MET A 28 -18.32 3.34 -19.17
CA MET A 28 -17.09 3.68 -18.47
C MET A 28 -16.45 2.34 -18.10
N ASN A 29 -15.42 1.93 -18.84
CA ASN A 29 -14.54 0.87 -18.39
C ASN A 29 -13.94 1.34 -17.05
N PRO A 30 -14.29 0.74 -15.89
CA PRO A 30 -13.73 1.12 -14.61
C PRO A 30 -12.46 0.31 -14.35
N GLU A 31 -11.68 0.00 -15.38
CA GLU A 31 -10.26 -0.29 -15.19
C GLU A 31 -9.52 1.04 -15.16
N LEU A 32 -9.76 1.81 -14.10
CA LEU A 32 -8.69 2.65 -13.59
C LEU A 32 -7.60 1.64 -13.22
N GLU A 33 -6.54 1.56 -14.02
CA GLU A 33 -5.33 0.85 -13.63
C GLU A 33 -4.98 1.33 -12.22
N ASN A 34 -5.25 0.49 -11.22
CA ASN A 34 -4.76 0.63 -9.86
C ASN A 34 -3.24 0.48 -9.95
N THR A 35 -2.55 1.50 -10.46
CA THR A 35 -1.11 1.56 -10.41
C THR A 35 -0.79 1.75 -8.95
N ILE A 36 -0.43 0.67 -8.26
CA ILE A 36 0.04 0.74 -6.88
C ILE A 36 1.25 1.66 -6.88
N VAL A 37 1.06 2.83 -6.29
CA VAL A 37 2.12 3.81 -6.15
C VAL A 37 2.97 3.37 -4.96
N HIS A 38 4.29 3.29 -5.15
CA HIS A 38 5.24 2.93 -4.08
C HIS A 38 5.94 4.18 -3.48
N GLU A 39 5.43 5.38 -3.79
CA GLU A 39 5.98 6.65 -3.32
C GLU A 39 5.94 6.76 -1.80
N ALA A 40 6.75 7.67 -1.26
CA ALA A 40 6.69 7.98 0.16
C ALA A 40 5.38 8.68 0.51
N PRO A 41 4.63 8.21 1.52
CA PRO A 41 3.56 9.00 2.12
C PRO A 41 4.19 10.15 2.91
N SER A 42 4.66 11.17 2.20
CA SER A 42 5.33 12.35 2.76
C SER A 42 4.37 13.54 2.95
N GLY A 43 3.08 13.35 2.67
CA GLY A 43 2.04 14.35 2.92
C GLY A 43 1.58 14.34 4.38
N PRO A 44 1.27 15.51 4.98
CA PRO A 44 0.73 15.58 6.34
C PRO A 44 -0.61 14.83 6.48
N GLY A 45 -1.36 14.66 5.38
CA GLY A 45 -2.67 14.03 5.40
C GLY A 45 -3.69 14.80 6.25
N GLU A 46 -4.94 14.36 6.21
CA GLU A 46 -5.93 14.76 7.20
C GLU A 46 -5.72 13.93 8.47
N VAL A 47 -5.51 14.61 9.60
CA VAL A 47 -5.31 13.96 10.90
C VAL A 47 -6.67 13.77 11.55
N SER A 48 -6.93 12.55 12.03
CA SER A 48 -8.15 12.23 12.78
C SER A 48 -7.82 11.43 14.03
N ASP A 49 -8.75 11.43 14.98
CA ASP A 49 -8.67 10.50 16.11
C ASP A 49 -8.65 9.06 15.59
N TYR A 50 -7.79 8.25 16.19
CA TYR A 50 -7.73 6.83 15.91
C TYR A 50 -8.85 6.11 16.67
N THR A 51 -9.57 5.20 16.00
CA THR A 51 -10.62 4.38 16.63
C THR A 51 -10.53 2.96 16.10
N ASP A 52 -10.45 1.99 17.02
CA ASP A 52 -10.46 0.58 16.66
C ASP A 52 -11.87 0.13 16.24
N PRO A 53 -11.98 -0.70 15.18
CA PRO A 53 -13.16 -1.53 15.01
C PRO A 53 -13.27 -2.55 16.17
N PRO A 54 -14.49 -3.00 16.48
CA PRO A 54 -14.68 -4.03 17.50
C PRO A 54 -13.88 -5.30 17.16
N ALA A 55 -13.46 -6.03 18.19
CA ALA A 55 -12.72 -7.31 18.12
C ALA A 55 -11.21 -7.27 17.88
N LEU A 56 -10.59 -6.10 17.67
CA LEU A 56 -9.12 -6.03 17.67
C LEU A 56 -8.53 -6.18 19.08
N THR A 57 -7.43 -6.92 19.17
CA THR A 57 -6.67 -7.09 20.42
C THR A 57 -5.86 -5.85 20.79
N GLU A 58 -5.27 -5.86 21.98
CA GLU A 58 -4.41 -4.77 22.49
C GLU A 58 -3.12 -4.54 21.67
N HIS A 59 -2.79 -5.47 20.77
CA HIS A 59 -1.63 -5.43 19.88
C HIS A 59 -2.02 -5.28 18.40
N GLN A 60 -3.28 -5.05 18.06
CA GLN A 60 -3.73 -4.97 16.65
C GLN A 60 -4.25 -3.58 16.30
N VAL A 61 -3.63 -2.92 15.34
CA VAL A 61 -4.03 -1.58 14.89
C VAL A 61 -4.69 -1.70 13.51
N ALA A 62 -5.92 -1.21 13.38
CA ALA A 62 -6.61 -1.07 12.12
C ALA A 62 -5.95 0.00 11.24
N LEU A 63 -5.84 -0.29 9.96
CA LEU A 63 -5.48 0.69 8.94
C LEU A 63 -6.77 1.08 8.21
N ASN A 64 -7.17 0.27 7.23
CA ASN A 64 -8.42 0.43 6.49
C ASN A 64 -9.20 -0.89 6.42
N ASP A 65 -8.86 -1.78 5.48
CA ASP A 65 -9.46 -3.11 5.37
C ASP A 65 -8.61 -4.17 6.11
N LEU A 66 -7.39 -3.78 6.49
CA LEU A 66 -6.43 -4.63 7.18
C LEU A 66 -6.10 -4.07 8.57
N TYR A 67 -5.77 -4.98 9.48
CA TYR A 67 -5.06 -4.64 10.70
C TYR A 67 -3.59 -5.07 10.60
N VAL A 68 -2.78 -4.47 11.46
CA VAL A 68 -1.39 -4.83 11.69
C VAL A 68 -1.16 -5.18 13.16
N LYS A 69 -0.37 -6.23 13.42
CA LYS A 69 0.14 -6.52 14.76
C LYS A 69 1.35 -5.65 15.09
N ILE A 70 1.27 -4.95 16.21
CA ILE A 70 2.29 -4.03 16.71
C ILE A 70 2.99 -4.65 17.94
N PRO A 71 4.29 -4.40 18.13
CA PRO A 71 5.03 -5.00 19.24
C PRO A 71 4.66 -4.42 20.62
N ASN A 72 4.17 -3.18 20.65
CA ASN A 72 3.76 -2.48 21.87
C ASN A 72 2.28 -2.71 22.17
N GLN A 73 1.87 -2.62 23.44
CA GLN A 73 0.45 -2.54 23.78
C GLN A 73 -0.07 -1.14 23.48
N LYS A 74 -1.32 -1.03 23.03
CA LYS A 74 -2.00 0.26 22.79
C LYS A 74 -2.05 1.18 24.01
N SER A 75 -1.94 0.65 25.23
CA SER A 75 -1.88 1.46 26.45
C SER A 75 -0.60 2.30 26.56
N ASP A 76 0.47 1.81 25.94
CA ASP A 76 1.84 2.30 26.12
C ASP A 76 2.29 3.21 24.96
N VAL A 77 1.42 3.40 23.97
CA VAL A 77 1.69 4.20 22.78
C VAL A 77 0.54 5.15 22.49
N ASP A 78 0.87 6.25 21.83
CA ASP A 78 -0.10 7.14 21.21
C ASP A 78 -0.23 6.79 19.72
N LEU A 79 -1.47 6.59 19.27
CA LEU A 79 -1.81 6.26 17.89
C LEU A 79 -2.40 7.48 17.19
N THR A 80 -1.75 7.93 16.12
CA THR A 80 -2.25 9.06 15.31
C THR A 80 -2.61 8.56 13.92
N LYS A 81 -3.88 8.73 13.52
CA LYS A 81 -4.34 8.37 12.17
C LYS A 81 -4.19 9.56 11.23
N ARG A 82 -3.62 9.30 10.06
CA ARG A 82 -3.51 10.27 8.95
C ARG A 82 -4.04 9.63 7.67
N THR A 83 -4.83 10.38 6.92
CA THR A 83 -5.37 9.91 5.64
C THR A 83 -4.89 10.82 4.52
N THR A 84 -4.37 10.23 3.45
CA THR A 84 -4.06 10.93 2.20
C THR A 84 -4.98 10.41 1.09
N ASP A 85 -4.85 10.98 -0.10
CA ASP A 85 -5.51 10.47 -1.31
C ASP A 85 -5.08 9.03 -1.66
N LYS A 86 -3.88 8.62 -1.25
CA LYS A 86 -3.28 7.33 -1.61
C LYS A 86 -3.17 6.34 -0.45
N TYR A 87 -3.20 6.78 0.81
CA TYR A 87 -2.95 5.90 1.95
C TYR A 87 -3.77 6.27 3.19
N ILE A 88 -4.10 5.25 3.97
CA ILE A 88 -4.49 5.38 5.36
C ILE A 88 -3.30 4.97 6.21
N ILE A 89 -2.87 5.86 7.11
CA ILE A 89 -1.60 5.80 7.81
C ILE A 89 -1.87 5.89 9.32
N VAL A 90 -1.13 5.10 10.11
CA VAL A 90 -1.13 5.20 11.57
C VAL A 90 0.30 5.32 12.06
N ASP A 91 0.59 6.44 12.71
CA ASP A 91 1.85 6.66 13.41
C ASP A 91 1.74 6.12 14.85
N ILE A 92 2.76 5.39 15.29
CA ILE A 92 2.87 4.83 16.64
C ILE A 92 3.99 5.55 17.37
N THR A 93 3.62 6.31 18.39
CA THR A 93 4.56 7.10 19.19
C THR A 93 4.62 6.53 20.59
N ASP A 94 5.82 6.37 21.13
CA ASP A 94 6.02 5.99 22.52
C ASP A 94 5.42 7.06 23.44
N LYS A 95 4.58 6.64 24.39
CA LYS A 95 3.84 7.56 25.24
C LYS A 95 4.70 8.22 26.32
N GLU A 96 5.77 7.56 26.75
CA GLU A 96 6.65 8.06 27.80
C GLU A 96 7.69 9.03 27.22
N THR A 97 8.28 8.67 26.09
CA THR A 97 9.39 9.43 25.47
C THR A 97 8.92 10.42 24.41
N GLY A 98 7.75 10.20 23.82
CA GLY A 98 7.27 10.96 22.66
C GLY A 98 8.00 10.60 21.35
N GLU A 99 8.77 9.51 21.33
CA GLU A 99 9.51 9.07 20.16
C GLU A 99 8.61 8.34 19.16
N LEU A 100 8.68 8.70 17.87
CA LEU A 100 8.02 7.93 16.81
C LEU A 100 8.72 6.58 16.69
N LEU A 101 7.99 5.50 16.98
CA LEU A 101 8.51 4.13 16.91
C LEU A 101 8.36 3.58 15.49
N TYR A 102 7.15 3.65 14.94
CA TYR A 102 6.82 3.11 13.63
C TYR A 102 5.72 3.93 12.96
N THR A 103 5.68 3.89 11.64
CA THR A 103 4.53 4.34 10.86
C THR A 103 4.03 3.17 10.03
N TYR A 104 2.75 2.86 10.12
CA TYR A 104 2.10 1.84 9.30
C TYR A 104 1.18 2.49 8.29
N GLY A 105 0.97 1.86 7.14
CA GLY A 105 -0.07 2.34 6.25
C GLY A 105 -0.53 1.31 5.24
N GLU A 106 -1.75 1.53 4.76
CA GLU A 106 -2.44 0.75 3.75
C GLU A 106 -2.82 1.68 2.60
N SER A 107 -2.75 1.21 1.36
CA SER A 107 -3.26 1.94 0.19
C SER A 107 -4.74 2.28 0.35
N ALA A 108 -5.09 3.54 0.10
CA ALA A 108 -6.46 4.02 0.11
C ALA A 108 -7.20 3.48 -1.12
N GLY A 109 -8.35 2.83 -0.90
CA GLY A 109 -9.18 2.26 -1.94
C GLY A 109 -9.85 0.97 -1.49
N HIS A 110 -10.87 0.52 -2.21
CA HIS A 110 -11.67 -0.68 -1.87
C HIS A 110 -11.39 -1.88 -2.79
N GLY A 111 -10.32 -1.81 -3.59
CA GLY A 111 -9.91 -2.95 -4.41
C GLY A 111 -9.37 -4.10 -3.58
N ASN A 112 -9.33 -5.29 -4.17
CA ASN A 112 -8.82 -6.51 -3.52
C ASN A 112 -7.30 -6.47 -3.31
N GLU A 113 -6.57 -5.76 -4.17
CA GLU A 113 -5.13 -5.57 -4.02
C GLU A 113 -4.82 -4.42 -3.07
N LYS A 114 -4.07 -4.70 -2.00
CA LYS A 114 -3.64 -3.73 -0.99
C LYS A 114 -2.13 -3.67 -0.91
N LEU A 115 -1.57 -2.46 -0.99
CA LEU A 115 -0.23 -2.22 -0.49
C LEU A 115 -0.30 -1.92 1.00
N VAL A 116 0.43 -2.67 1.81
CA VAL A 116 0.66 -2.36 3.22
C VAL A 116 2.13 -2.12 3.45
N PHE A 117 2.46 -1.21 4.35
CA PHE A 117 3.84 -0.93 4.71
C PHE A 117 4.03 -0.66 6.20
N ARG A 118 5.29 -0.81 6.62
CA ARG A 118 5.81 -0.24 7.86
C ARG A 118 7.06 0.57 7.57
N GLU A 119 7.09 1.81 8.02
CA GLU A 119 8.28 2.63 8.10
C GLU A 119 8.93 2.48 9.47
N VAL A 120 10.25 2.28 9.45
CA VAL A 120 11.11 2.18 10.61
C VAL A 120 12.05 3.39 10.57
N PRO A 121 11.97 4.29 11.57
CA PRO A 121 12.95 5.34 11.76
C PRO A 121 14.34 4.74 11.97
N THR A 122 15.34 5.35 11.35
CA THR A 122 16.75 5.03 11.52
C THR A 122 17.49 6.31 11.91
N LYS A 123 18.77 6.19 12.27
CA LYS A 123 19.57 7.34 12.68
C LYS A 123 19.74 8.39 11.59
N GLU A 124 19.75 7.97 10.33
CA GLU A 124 20.07 8.81 9.16
C GLU A 124 18.86 9.03 8.24
N GLY A 125 17.69 8.46 8.57
CA GLY A 125 16.49 8.52 7.73
C GLY A 125 15.45 7.47 8.09
N LYS A 126 14.75 6.93 7.10
CA LYS A 126 13.73 5.90 7.29
C LYS A 126 13.89 4.76 6.29
N VAL A 127 13.49 3.58 6.73
CA VAL A 127 13.39 2.38 5.89
C VAL A 127 11.93 1.93 5.90
N ARG A 128 11.35 1.74 4.72
CA ARG A 128 9.99 1.24 4.55
C ARG A 128 10.01 -0.17 4.01
N LEU A 129 9.43 -1.09 4.78
CA LEU A 129 9.13 -2.45 4.34
C LEU A 129 7.72 -2.42 3.75
N GLN A 130 7.56 -2.88 2.52
CA GLN A 130 6.28 -2.92 1.82
C GLN A 130 5.94 -4.35 1.42
N MET A 131 4.65 -4.67 1.47
CA MET A 131 4.08 -5.83 0.80
C MET A 131 2.83 -5.42 0.04
N VAL A 132 2.63 -6.03 -1.13
CA VAL A 132 1.37 -5.98 -1.86
C VAL A 132 0.70 -7.34 -1.71
N VAL A 133 -0.55 -7.33 -1.25
CA VAL A 133 -1.36 -8.54 -1.06
C VAL A 133 -2.64 -8.44 -1.86
N ASP A 134 -3.14 -9.58 -2.32
CA ASP A 134 -4.47 -9.71 -2.90
C ASP A 134 -5.39 -10.37 -1.87
N ILE A 135 -6.58 -9.80 -1.70
CA ILE A 135 -7.56 -10.20 -0.70
C ILE A 135 -8.75 -10.84 -1.40
N ASP A 136 -9.12 -12.03 -0.94
CA ASP A 136 -10.45 -12.58 -1.22
C ASP A 136 -11.46 -11.96 -0.25
N SER A 137 -12.24 -11.01 -0.75
CA SER A 137 -13.26 -10.31 0.04
C SER A 137 -14.44 -11.19 0.45
N VAL A 138 -14.63 -12.35 -0.20
CA VAL A 138 -15.73 -13.26 0.11
C VAL A 138 -15.40 -14.09 1.34
N ASP A 139 -14.19 -14.64 1.36
CA ASP A 139 -13.73 -15.53 2.44
C ASP A 139 -12.96 -14.77 3.54
N SER A 140 -12.73 -13.47 3.37
CA SER A 140 -11.91 -12.63 4.25
C SER A 140 -10.52 -13.24 4.49
N LEU A 141 -9.89 -13.71 3.42
CA LEU A 141 -8.54 -14.29 3.45
C LEU A 141 -7.61 -13.56 2.48
N ILE A 142 -6.32 -13.52 2.84
CA ILE A 142 -5.27 -13.06 1.94
C ILE A 142 -4.99 -14.21 0.97
N SER A 143 -5.29 -14.01 -0.32
CA SER A 143 -5.20 -15.05 -1.35
C SER A 143 -3.77 -15.27 -1.81
N LYS A 144 -2.97 -14.19 -1.89
CA LYS A 144 -1.54 -14.22 -2.26
C LYS A 144 -0.80 -12.97 -1.82
N VAL A 145 0.52 -13.12 -1.71
CA VAL A 145 1.47 -12.00 -1.69
C VAL A 145 1.94 -11.75 -3.11
N VAL A 146 1.67 -10.56 -3.63
CA VAL A 146 2.00 -10.15 -5.00
C VAL A 146 3.44 -9.65 -5.10
N GLU A 147 3.86 -8.82 -4.15
CA GLU A 147 5.20 -8.23 -4.14
C GLU A 147 5.66 -7.95 -2.71
N THR A 148 6.96 -8.01 -2.46
CA THR A 148 7.60 -7.42 -1.29
C THR A 148 8.74 -6.50 -1.73
N LYS A 149 8.93 -5.39 -1.00
CA LYS A 149 9.91 -4.38 -1.37
C LYS A 149 10.42 -3.61 -0.16
N VAL A 150 11.68 -3.16 -0.24
CA VAL A 150 12.25 -2.20 0.69
C VAL A 150 12.46 -0.87 -0.01
N VAL A 151 12.01 0.21 0.61
CA VAL A 151 12.17 1.59 0.13
C VAL A 151 12.95 2.39 1.17
N TYR A 152 13.84 3.27 0.73
CA TYR A 152 14.75 4.02 1.58
C TYR A 152 14.57 5.52 1.40
N ASP A 153 14.58 6.28 2.50
CA ASP A 153 14.53 7.74 2.47
C ASP A 153 15.40 8.38 3.57
N PRO A 154 16.60 8.92 3.25
CA PRO A 154 17.27 8.85 1.96
C PRO A 154 17.82 7.44 1.67
N LYS A 155 18.31 7.21 0.45
CA LYS A 155 18.95 5.94 0.09
C LYS A 155 20.34 5.82 0.75
N PRO A 156 20.64 4.72 1.47
CA PRO A 156 21.99 4.44 1.98
C PRO A 156 23.02 4.43 0.85
N LYS A 157 24.29 4.74 1.18
CA LYS A 157 25.39 4.65 0.20
C LYS A 157 25.58 3.23 -0.30
N LYS A 158 25.38 2.25 0.59
CA LYS A 158 25.41 0.83 0.27
C LYS A 158 24.40 0.07 1.12
N VAL A 159 23.73 -0.89 0.50
CA VAL A 159 22.91 -1.91 1.17
C VAL A 159 23.57 -3.25 0.90
N GLU A 160 23.93 -3.97 1.94
CA GLU A 160 24.50 -5.32 1.83
C GLU A 160 23.49 -6.35 2.35
N ASN A 161 23.48 -7.52 1.73
CA ASN A 161 22.66 -8.66 2.16
C ASN A 161 21.17 -8.32 2.36
N GLU A 162 20.61 -7.50 1.47
CA GLU A 162 19.17 -7.21 1.46
C GLU A 162 18.39 -8.50 1.22
N ALA A 163 17.63 -8.91 2.23
CA ALA A 163 16.69 -10.01 2.15
C ALA A 163 15.35 -9.55 2.72
N ILE A 164 14.29 -9.73 1.95
CA ILE A 164 12.91 -9.53 2.37
C ILE A 164 12.08 -10.74 1.98
N THR A 165 11.28 -11.25 2.90
CA THR A 165 10.47 -12.45 2.71
C THR A 165 9.10 -12.24 3.32
N ALA A 166 8.05 -12.74 2.66
CA ALA A 166 6.72 -12.82 3.23
C ALA A 166 6.31 -14.29 3.40
N ILE A 167 5.69 -14.61 4.52
CA ILE A 167 5.24 -15.96 4.86
C ILE A 167 3.83 -15.92 5.46
N SER A 168 3.05 -16.96 5.19
CA SER A 168 1.79 -17.18 5.90
C SER A 168 2.05 -17.67 7.31
N ARG A 169 1.38 -17.04 8.28
CA ARG A 169 1.40 -17.45 9.69
C ARG A 169 0.28 -18.42 10.04
N SER A 170 -0.70 -18.54 9.14
CA SER A 170 -1.83 -19.46 9.24
C SER A 170 -1.60 -20.80 8.52
N GLY A 171 -0.46 -20.98 7.86
CA GLY A 171 -0.11 -22.21 7.11
C GLY A 171 0.14 -21.93 5.63
N GLU A 172 -0.71 -22.47 4.76
CA GLU A 172 -0.66 -22.18 3.31
C GLU A 172 -1.54 -20.97 2.96
N LEU A 173 -1.42 -20.48 1.74
CA LEU A 173 -2.36 -19.50 1.17
C LEU A 173 -3.58 -20.25 0.58
N PRO A 174 -4.81 -19.70 0.66
CA PRO A 174 -5.17 -18.42 1.27
C PRO A 174 -5.04 -18.43 2.81
N ALA A 175 -4.68 -17.29 3.41
CA ALA A 175 -4.30 -17.21 4.82
C ALA A 175 -4.99 -16.05 5.54
N GLU A 176 -5.25 -16.23 6.84
CA GLU A 176 -5.77 -15.16 7.71
C GLU A 176 -4.70 -14.10 7.99
N ASN A 177 -3.43 -14.54 8.08
CA ASN A 177 -2.31 -13.69 8.45
C ASN A 177 -1.06 -13.92 7.59
N ILE A 178 -0.44 -12.81 7.18
CA ILE A 178 0.86 -12.79 6.50
C ILE A 178 1.84 -11.95 7.32
N GLU A 179 3.04 -12.49 7.53
CA GLU A 179 4.18 -11.74 8.06
C GLU A 179 5.12 -11.39 6.91
N VAL A 180 5.59 -10.14 6.86
CA VAL A 180 6.78 -9.76 6.11
C VAL A 180 7.94 -9.51 7.07
N SER A 181 9.12 -10.00 6.74
CA SER A 181 10.33 -9.82 7.52
C SER A 181 11.49 -9.47 6.59
N ALA A 182 12.38 -8.61 7.03
CA ALA A 182 13.55 -8.18 6.30
C ALA A 182 14.79 -8.16 7.19
N ARG A 183 15.93 -8.50 6.59
CA ARG A 183 17.26 -8.31 7.17
C ARG A 183 18.07 -7.41 6.23
N LEU A 184 18.56 -6.30 6.76
CA LEU A 184 19.19 -5.24 5.97
C LEU A 184 20.48 -4.78 6.66
N TYR A 185 21.60 -4.81 5.93
CA TYR A 185 22.82 -4.18 6.40
C TYR A 185 23.02 -2.85 5.68
N LEU A 186 22.76 -1.75 6.39
CA LEU A 186 22.74 -0.40 5.87
C LEU A 186 24.07 0.28 6.15
N ASN A 187 24.67 0.87 5.13
CA ASN A 187 25.87 1.69 5.26
C ASN A 187 25.61 3.11 4.73
N TRP A 188 25.61 4.07 5.64
CA TRP A 188 25.38 5.50 5.39
C TRP A 188 26.70 6.25 5.08
N GLY A 189 27.84 5.58 5.25
CA GLY A 189 29.19 6.05 4.95
C GLY A 189 30.00 6.42 6.18
N ASN A 190 29.37 7.10 7.14
CA ASN A 190 29.87 7.37 8.49
C ASN A 190 29.42 6.30 9.49
N GLU A 191 28.28 5.66 9.24
CA GLU A 191 27.65 4.70 10.14
C GLU A 191 27.16 3.45 9.40
N THR A 192 27.14 2.33 10.12
CA THR A 192 26.58 1.05 9.67
C THR A 192 25.52 0.58 10.65
N GLN A 193 24.43 0.01 10.14
CA GLN A 193 23.32 -0.50 10.94
C GLN A 193 22.86 -1.88 10.38
N ASP A 194 22.80 -2.90 11.23
CA ASP A 194 22.06 -4.15 10.93
C ASP A 194 20.63 -3.96 11.42
N LEU A 195 19.67 -4.09 10.51
CA LEU A 195 18.26 -3.89 10.76
C LEU A 195 17.53 -5.21 10.48
N TYR A 196 16.93 -5.78 11.53
CA TYR A 196 16.07 -6.95 11.44
C TYR A 196 14.66 -6.57 11.84
N GLU A 197 13.76 -6.60 10.87
CA GLU A 197 12.50 -5.88 10.98
C GLU A 197 11.40 -6.65 10.26
N GLY A 198 10.24 -6.85 10.88
CA GLY A 198 9.06 -7.38 10.22
C GLY A 198 7.73 -6.89 10.81
N TYR A 199 6.63 -7.12 10.10
CA TYR A 199 5.29 -6.88 10.61
C TYR A 199 4.31 -7.92 10.07
N GLU A 200 3.27 -8.20 10.85
CA GLU A 200 2.21 -9.14 10.50
C GLU A 200 0.91 -8.37 10.25
N ILE A 201 0.20 -8.76 9.19
CA ILE A 201 -1.11 -8.20 8.82
C ILE A 201 -2.18 -9.28 8.87
N GLY A 202 -3.43 -8.84 9.00
CA GLY A 202 -4.62 -9.67 8.77
C GLY A 202 -5.79 -8.79 8.34
N ILE A 203 -6.89 -9.43 7.94
CA ILE A 203 -8.12 -8.74 7.51
C ILE A 203 -8.97 -8.42 8.75
N ILE A 204 -9.62 -7.24 8.74
CA ILE A 204 -10.52 -6.78 9.80
C ILE A 204 -11.86 -7.53 9.75
#